data_AF-V4LHT5-F1
#
_entry.id   AF-V4LHT5-F1
#
_cell.length_a   1.000
_cell.length_b   1.000
_cell.length_c   1.000
_cell.angle_alpha   90.00
_cell.angle_beta   90.00
_cell.angle_gamma   90.00
#
_symmetry.space_group_name_H-M   'P 1'
#
loop_
_entity.id
_entity.type
_entity.pdbx_description
1 polymer ?
#
loop_
_entity_poly.entity_id
_entity_poly.type
_entity_poly.pdbx_seq_one_letter_code
_entity_poly.pdbx_strand_id
1 'polypeptide(L)'
;MLELLGTYRNLILQALLSLFLILILSFIRIPIIFLYGLCTYIQPENLGQNNAGSGVRAAIRRPSSVDDPKPNGEVRRRNRSKDNKSEFDESNAQIFRIKLDEDHLRSRMYFKEYNNLFVLSFLAVSCFLLHNYFPVDDSHGVLGNGLIFPVVLGFIALCKVFVALAKISIEGSASKKSEKRLSLIFGALGFVFGIIICAGVFPKGFDFQLGSVDAFCCILISSSMACIAGFLYMPAGRSARSFWVGTDQIRSNLSIISCGWFGRMILYANYIVSVFTSLLWIHPLAEILVKRSQDAGTSSSSSNGSHIGLVGNVGMSSIDFAKFRVLCLLVSGLLQAIAVRPNLQMFLNEAVLSWYQRLHGSKTPDLDFSRAKMFLHNHFLCLVALQFLAPSVLVLLFLGLSQIDLSSFAVSQLVCGSLPCSDFVRQVGLLMSWWVVFVWSGFASASLVFYRRGVLYVS
;
A
#
# COMPACT_ATOMS: atom_id res chain seq x y z
N MET A 1 39.18 -15.68 19.64
CA MET A 1 38.26 -16.28 18.65
C MET A 1 36.89 -16.54 19.27
N LEU A 2 36.78 -17.36 20.32
CA LEU A 2 35.49 -17.67 20.97
C LEU A 2 34.84 -16.47 21.68
N GLU A 3 35.63 -15.61 22.34
CA GLU A 3 35.13 -14.36 22.94
C GLU A 3 34.64 -13.36 21.88
N LEU A 4 35.34 -13.26 20.75
CA LEU A 4 34.94 -12.38 19.65
C LEU A 4 33.63 -12.88 18.99
N LEU A 5 33.45 -14.20 18.91
CA LEU A 5 32.20 -14.83 18.45
C LEU A 5 31.04 -14.62 19.43
N GLY A 6 31.33 -14.61 20.75
CA GLY A 6 30.38 -14.26 21.80
C GLY A 6 29.91 -12.81 21.69
N THR A 7 30.86 -11.88 21.53
CA THR A 7 30.59 -10.43 21.43
C THR A 7 29.78 -10.05 20.18
N TYR A 8 29.95 -10.77 19.06
CA TYR A 8 29.20 -10.49 17.81
C TYR A 8 28.08 -11.50 17.50
N ARG A 9 27.68 -12.31 18.49
CA ARG A 9 26.68 -13.38 18.30
C ARG A 9 25.38 -12.87 17.68
N ASN A 10 24.87 -11.74 18.17
CA ASN A 10 23.60 -11.17 17.70
C ASN A 10 23.69 -10.71 16.24
N LEU A 11 24.81 -10.09 15.86
CA LEU A 11 25.07 -9.67 14.48
C LEU A 11 25.23 -10.87 13.53
N ILE A 12 25.95 -11.91 13.96
CA ILE A 12 26.11 -13.15 13.18
C ILE A 12 24.76 -13.85 12.98
N LEU A 13 23.92 -13.92 14.02
CA LEU A 13 22.59 -14.52 13.91
C LEU A 13 21.66 -13.75 12.97
N GLN A 14 21.70 -12.41 13.00
CA GLN A 14 20.93 -11.59 12.06
C GLN A 14 21.43 -11.74 10.63
N ALA A 15 22.75 -11.77 10.41
CA ALA A 15 23.33 -12.00 9.09
C ALA A 15 22.97 -13.39 8.55
N LEU A 16 23.07 -14.43 9.38
CA LEU A 16 22.72 -15.80 9.01
C LEU A 16 21.22 -15.94 8.71
N LEU A 17 20.35 -15.36 9.55
CA LEU A 17 18.91 -15.30 9.27
C LEU A 17 18.66 -14.61 7.94
N SER A 18 19.31 -13.47 7.68
CA SER A 18 19.11 -12.74 6.43
C SER A 18 19.48 -13.54 5.19
N LEU A 19 20.61 -14.24 5.24
CA LEU A 19 21.10 -15.08 4.15
C LEU A 19 20.18 -16.28 3.94
N PHE A 20 19.78 -16.95 5.02
CA PHE A 20 18.85 -18.07 4.98
C PHE A 20 17.49 -17.67 4.40
N LEU A 21 16.98 -16.52 4.82
CA LEU A 21 15.68 -16.00 4.40
C LEU A 21 15.71 -15.55 2.94
N ILE A 22 16.79 -14.91 2.47
CA ILE A 22 17.01 -14.62 1.05
C ILE A 22 17.02 -15.92 0.23
N LEU A 23 17.72 -16.95 0.71
CA LEU A 23 17.82 -18.24 0.02
C LEU A 23 16.44 -18.90 -0.07
N ILE A 24 15.68 -18.93 1.03
CA ILE A 24 14.30 -19.45 1.05
C ILE A 24 13.40 -18.67 0.11
N LEU A 25 13.41 -17.34 0.16
CA LEU A 25 12.54 -16.50 -0.66
C LEU A 25 12.87 -16.67 -2.15
N SER A 26 14.15 -16.82 -2.49
CA SER A 26 14.60 -17.07 -3.85
C SER A 26 14.22 -18.47 -4.33
N PHE A 27 14.40 -19.50 -3.49
CA PHE A 27 14.14 -20.89 -3.84
C PHE A 27 12.64 -21.20 -3.96
N ILE A 28 11.85 -20.76 -2.98
CA ILE A 28 10.39 -20.96 -2.94
C ILE A 28 9.68 -20.00 -3.91
N ARG A 29 10.34 -18.90 -4.33
CA ARG A 29 9.75 -17.85 -5.18
C ARG A 29 8.45 -17.29 -4.57
N ILE A 30 8.46 -17.06 -3.26
CA ILE A 30 7.31 -16.54 -2.49
C ILE A 30 6.65 -15.30 -3.13
N PRO A 31 7.40 -14.32 -3.68
CA PRO A 31 6.78 -13.16 -4.35
C PRO A 31 5.91 -13.55 -5.56
N ILE A 32 6.29 -14.62 -6.27
CA ILE A 32 5.53 -15.15 -7.41
C ILE A 32 4.31 -15.91 -6.91
N ILE A 33 4.46 -16.74 -5.87
CA ILE A 33 3.35 -17.48 -5.25
C ILE A 33 2.27 -16.52 -4.74
N PHE A 34 2.66 -15.36 -4.21
CA PHE A 34 1.71 -14.35 -3.73
C PHE A 34 0.78 -13.82 -4.83
N LEU A 35 1.28 -13.72 -6.06
CA LEU A 35 0.53 -13.29 -7.25
C LEU A 35 -0.03 -14.47 -8.06
N TYR A 36 0.38 -15.70 -7.73
CA TYR A 36 0.00 -16.90 -8.47
C TYR A 36 -1.49 -17.21 -8.33
N GLY A 37 -2.09 -17.64 -9.45
CA GLY A 37 -3.50 -18.01 -9.52
C GLY A 37 -4.47 -16.83 -9.56
N LEU A 38 -3.98 -15.59 -9.60
CA LEU A 38 -4.82 -14.43 -9.91
C LEU A 38 -5.39 -14.57 -11.32
N CYS A 39 -6.65 -14.17 -11.49
CA CYS A 39 -7.37 -14.34 -12.75
C CYS A 39 -7.30 -13.06 -13.57
N THR A 40 -6.61 -13.15 -14.70
CA THR A 40 -6.53 -12.10 -15.72
C THR A 40 -7.49 -12.38 -16.85
N TYR A 41 -7.80 -11.33 -17.62
CA TYR A 41 -8.78 -11.38 -18.69
C TYR A 41 -8.12 -10.95 -19.99
N ILE A 42 -8.30 -11.75 -21.04
CA ILE A 42 -7.83 -11.45 -22.39
C ILE A 42 -9.02 -11.55 -23.33
N GLN A 43 -9.17 -10.52 -24.16
CA GLN A 43 -10.10 -10.53 -25.28
C GLN A 43 -9.32 -10.95 -26.54
N PRO A 44 -9.77 -11.96 -27.30
CA PRO A 44 -9.08 -12.37 -28.51
C PRO A 44 -9.03 -11.21 -29.53
N GLU A 45 -7.93 -11.16 -30.29
CA GLU A 45 -7.88 -10.37 -31.51
C GLU A 45 -8.69 -11.09 -32.59
N ASN A 46 -9.34 -10.32 -33.46
CA ASN A 46 -10.26 -10.82 -34.48
C ASN A 46 -9.63 -11.94 -35.31
N LEU A 47 -9.90 -13.22 -34.96
CA LEU A 47 -9.49 -14.37 -35.76
C LEU A 47 -10.27 -14.46 -37.08
N GLY A 48 -11.37 -13.71 -37.21
CA GLY A 48 -12.29 -13.78 -38.35
C GLY A 48 -11.99 -12.85 -39.52
N GLN A 49 -11.09 -11.86 -39.39
CA GLN A 49 -10.85 -10.91 -40.50
C GLN A 49 -9.82 -11.40 -41.53
N ASN A 50 -9.10 -12.48 -41.23
CA ASN A 50 -8.15 -13.12 -42.14
C ASN A 50 -8.64 -14.48 -42.66
N ASN A 51 -9.96 -14.66 -42.84
CA ASN A 51 -10.51 -15.77 -43.61
C ASN A 51 -10.40 -15.54 -45.13
N ALA A 52 -9.21 -15.09 -45.56
CA ALA A 52 -8.76 -15.15 -46.94
C ALA A 52 -7.27 -15.51 -46.93
N GLY A 53 -6.99 -16.78 -46.61
CA GLY A 53 -5.71 -17.43 -46.90
C GLY A 53 -4.80 -17.66 -45.71
N SER A 54 -4.83 -18.91 -45.21
CA SER A 54 -3.65 -19.66 -44.75
C SER A 54 -2.82 -19.10 -43.58
N GLY A 55 -2.94 -19.78 -42.44
CA GLY A 55 -1.78 -20.22 -41.66
C GLY A 55 -1.30 -19.31 -40.54
N VAL A 56 -1.00 -19.95 -39.41
CA VAL A 56 -0.26 -19.44 -38.25
C VAL A 56 0.82 -18.43 -38.68
N ARG A 57 0.74 -17.18 -38.23
CA ARG A 57 1.87 -16.25 -38.36
C ARG A 57 2.10 -15.46 -37.08
N ALA A 58 3.18 -15.86 -36.42
CA ALA A 58 3.81 -15.18 -35.31
C ALA A 58 4.09 -13.70 -35.64
N ALA A 59 3.74 -12.83 -34.69
CA ALA A 59 4.19 -11.45 -34.65
C ALA A 59 5.71 -11.44 -34.40
N ILE A 60 6.48 -11.16 -35.45
CA ILE A 60 7.77 -10.43 -35.49
C ILE A 60 8.17 -10.40 -36.99
N ARG A 61 8.05 -9.23 -37.63
CA ARG A 61 8.70 -8.99 -38.94
C ARG A 61 9.86 -8.01 -38.71
N ARG A 62 11.08 -8.49 -39.00
CA ARG A 62 12.29 -7.65 -39.20
C ARG A 62 12.11 -6.79 -40.46
N PRO A 63 12.77 -5.62 -40.55
CA PRO A 63 12.69 -4.77 -41.74
C PRO A 63 13.49 -5.43 -42.87
N SER A 64 12.83 -5.74 -43.99
CA SER A 64 13.51 -6.15 -45.21
C SER A 64 13.69 -4.97 -46.15
N SER A 65 14.88 -4.93 -46.73
CA SER A 65 15.49 -3.98 -47.64
C SER A 65 14.67 -3.60 -48.87
N VAL A 66 14.93 -2.36 -49.28
CA VAL A 66 14.70 -1.73 -50.59
C VAL A 66 15.07 -2.68 -51.73
N ASP A 67 14.16 -2.89 -52.69
CA ASP A 67 14.43 -2.70 -54.11
C ASP A 67 13.17 -2.93 -54.99
N ASP A 68 12.96 -1.91 -55.82
CA ASP A 68 12.24 -1.78 -57.09
C ASP A 68 10.72 -1.51 -57.24
N PRO A 69 10.36 -0.55 -58.13
CA PRO A 69 9.02 0.03 -58.27
C PRO A 69 8.33 -0.43 -59.56
N LYS A 70 6.98 -0.37 -59.62
CA LYS A 70 6.17 -0.11 -60.84
C LYS A 70 4.69 0.12 -60.48
N PRO A 71 3.89 0.78 -61.36
CA PRO A 71 3.00 1.86 -60.96
C PRO A 71 1.52 1.55 -61.23
N ASN A 72 0.64 2.43 -60.73
CA ASN A 72 -0.77 2.60 -61.11
C ASN A 72 -1.70 1.39 -60.96
N GLY A 73 -2.40 1.35 -59.82
CA GLY A 73 -3.71 0.74 -59.67
C GLY A 73 -4.59 1.67 -58.86
N GLU A 74 -5.52 2.33 -59.53
CA GLU A 74 -6.43 3.36 -59.00
C GLU A 74 -7.04 3.01 -57.64
N VAL A 75 -7.10 4.02 -56.76
CA VAL A 75 -7.88 4.01 -55.52
C VAL A 75 -9.36 3.88 -55.89
N ARG A 76 -9.82 2.64 -56.06
CA ARG A 76 -11.23 2.32 -56.24
C ARG A 76 -11.95 2.63 -54.94
N ARG A 77 -12.55 3.83 -54.88
CA ARG A 77 -13.51 4.25 -53.85
C ARG A 77 -14.49 3.10 -53.62
N ARG A 78 -14.39 2.45 -52.46
CA ARG A 78 -15.35 1.44 -52.03
C ARG A 78 -16.64 2.18 -51.69
N ASN A 79 -17.63 2.05 -52.57
CA ASN A 79 -18.97 2.56 -52.35
C ASN A 79 -19.45 2.10 -50.97
N ARG A 80 -19.84 3.06 -50.12
CA ARG A 80 -20.62 2.81 -48.91
C ARG A 80 -21.98 2.27 -49.36
N SER A 81 -22.11 0.96 -49.46
CA SER A 81 -23.41 0.31 -49.48
C SER A 81 -24.01 0.43 -48.09
N LYS A 82 -25.14 1.12 -48.08
CA LYS A 82 -26.02 1.43 -46.97
C LYS A 82 -26.76 0.15 -46.56
N ASP A 83 -26.09 -0.73 -45.80
CA ASP A 83 -26.71 -1.91 -45.18
C ASP A 83 -25.90 -2.49 -44.00
N ASN A 84 -25.21 -1.64 -43.24
CA ASN A 84 -24.68 -2.07 -41.94
C ASN A 84 -25.74 -1.85 -40.87
N LYS A 85 -26.73 -2.76 -40.83
CA LYS A 85 -27.26 -3.17 -39.52
C LYS A 85 -26.02 -3.71 -38.82
N SER A 86 -25.52 -3.00 -37.81
CA SER A 86 -24.38 -3.42 -37.00
C SER A 86 -24.81 -4.66 -36.24
N GLU A 87 -24.80 -5.80 -36.91
CA GLU A 87 -25.04 -7.09 -36.31
C GLU A 87 -23.86 -7.32 -35.37
N PHE A 88 -24.21 -7.47 -34.09
CA PHE A 88 -23.25 -7.60 -33.03
C PHE A 88 -22.49 -8.91 -33.22
N ASP A 89 -21.18 -8.84 -33.46
CA ASP A 89 -20.34 -10.01 -33.63
C ASP A 89 -20.06 -10.65 -32.26
N GLU A 90 -20.90 -11.62 -31.88
CA GLU A 90 -20.79 -12.39 -30.63
C GLU A 90 -19.42 -13.08 -30.48
N SER A 91 -18.73 -13.37 -31.59
CA SER A 91 -17.40 -14.01 -31.55
C SER A 91 -16.32 -13.07 -31.03
N ASN A 92 -16.45 -11.75 -31.27
CA ASN A 92 -15.53 -10.73 -30.75
C ASN A 92 -15.85 -10.31 -29.30
N ALA A 93 -17.00 -10.72 -28.78
CA ALA A 93 -17.44 -10.43 -27.42
C ALA A 93 -16.99 -11.48 -26.38
N GLN A 94 -16.20 -12.48 -26.76
CA GLN A 94 -15.73 -13.47 -25.79
C GLN A 94 -14.58 -12.93 -24.92
N ILE A 95 -14.60 -13.22 -23.63
CA ILE A 95 -13.47 -12.99 -22.71
C ILE A 95 -12.93 -14.32 -22.23
N PHE A 96 -11.63 -14.50 -22.36
CA PHE A 96 -10.93 -15.61 -21.74
C PHE A 96 -10.41 -15.22 -20.36
N ARG A 97 -10.75 -16.03 -19.36
CA ARG A 97 -10.20 -15.94 -18.01
C ARG A 97 -8.96 -16.83 -17.93
N ILE A 98 -7.79 -16.22 -17.75
CA ILE A 98 -6.51 -16.92 -17.68
C ILE A 98 -5.94 -16.75 -16.28
N LYS A 99 -5.58 -17.88 -15.66
CA LYS A 99 -4.83 -17.86 -14.40
C LYS A 99 -3.40 -17.44 -14.69
N LEU A 100 -2.90 -16.45 -13.95
CA LEU A 100 -1.52 -16.01 -14.05
C LEU A 100 -0.58 -17.15 -13.70
N ASP A 101 0.24 -17.51 -14.68
CA ASP A 101 1.35 -18.45 -14.54
C ASP A 101 2.66 -17.71 -14.28
N GLU A 102 3.69 -18.43 -13.86
CA GLU A 102 5.00 -17.86 -13.52
C GLU A 102 5.62 -17.07 -14.69
N ASP A 103 5.58 -17.61 -15.90
CA ASP A 103 6.16 -16.97 -17.09
C ASP A 103 5.40 -15.70 -17.50
N HIS A 104 4.09 -15.69 -17.27
CA HIS A 104 3.25 -14.51 -17.50
C HIS A 104 3.56 -13.38 -16.52
N LEU A 105 3.96 -13.69 -15.29
CA LEU A 105 4.36 -12.68 -14.29
C LEU A 105 5.73 -12.09 -14.59
N ARG A 106 6.70 -12.92 -14.98
CA ARG A 106 8.08 -12.50 -15.30
C ARG A 106 8.17 -11.54 -16.47
N SER A 107 7.27 -11.66 -17.44
CA SER A 107 7.19 -10.80 -18.63
C SER A 107 6.52 -9.44 -18.37
N ARG A 108 5.98 -9.20 -17.17
CA ARG A 108 5.33 -7.92 -16.83
C ARG A 108 6.34 -6.82 -16.49
N MET A 109 5.95 -5.60 -16.84
CA MET A 109 6.69 -4.40 -16.47
C MET A 109 6.72 -4.25 -14.93
N TYR A 110 7.83 -3.77 -14.38
CA TYR A 110 8.06 -3.60 -12.92
C TYR A 110 8.11 -4.90 -12.09
N PHE A 111 8.12 -6.09 -12.70
CA PHE A 111 8.23 -7.35 -11.95
C PHE A 111 9.51 -7.42 -11.08
N LYS A 112 10.65 -6.98 -11.62
CA LYS A 112 11.93 -6.95 -10.88
C LYS A 112 11.88 -6.02 -9.68
N GLU A 113 11.21 -4.88 -9.80
CA GLU A 113 11.08 -3.91 -8.71
C GLU A 113 10.11 -4.41 -7.64
N TYR A 114 9.01 -5.05 -8.03
CA TYR A 114 8.11 -5.75 -7.13
C TYR A 114 8.83 -6.85 -6.34
N ASN A 115 9.54 -7.74 -7.03
CA ASN A 115 10.25 -8.85 -6.41
C ASN A 115 11.29 -8.34 -5.39
N ASN A 116 12.11 -7.36 -5.79
CA ASN A 116 13.13 -6.79 -4.92
C ASN A 116 12.52 -6.09 -3.70
N LEU A 117 11.45 -5.32 -3.88
CA LEU A 117 10.80 -4.63 -2.78
C LEU A 117 10.17 -5.63 -1.80
N PHE A 118 9.51 -6.67 -2.30
CA PHE A 118 8.89 -7.70 -1.47
C PHE A 118 9.94 -8.43 -0.62
N VAL A 119 11.03 -8.89 -1.24
CA VAL A 119 12.11 -9.60 -0.54
C VAL A 119 12.75 -8.72 0.52
N LEU A 120 13.10 -7.48 0.17
CA LEU A 120 13.74 -6.54 1.09
C LEU A 120 12.84 -6.16 2.26
N SER A 121 11.54 -5.97 2.01
CA SER A 121 10.57 -5.64 3.06
C SER A 121 10.36 -6.81 4.01
N PHE A 122 10.19 -8.02 3.47
CA PHE A 122 10.04 -9.23 4.28
C PHE A 122 11.30 -9.50 5.11
N LEU A 123 12.48 -9.26 4.53
CA LEU A 123 13.75 -9.37 5.23
C LEU A 123 13.88 -8.34 6.37
N ALA A 124 13.55 -7.08 6.12
CA ALA A 124 13.60 -6.02 7.14
C ALA A 124 12.66 -6.30 8.31
N VAL A 125 11.40 -6.67 8.03
CA VAL A 125 10.42 -7.02 9.07
C VAL A 125 10.88 -8.24 9.88
N SER A 126 11.44 -9.26 9.23
CA SER A 126 11.97 -10.45 9.92
C SER A 126 13.16 -10.11 10.81
N CYS A 127 14.03 -9.19 10.39
CA CYS A 127 15.15 -8.72 11.20
C CYS A 127 14.67 -7.92 12.42
N PHE A 128 13.64 -7.08 12.28
CA PHE A 128 13.05 -6.36 13.42
C PHE A 128 12.37 -7.32 14.41
N LEU A 129 11.64 -8.33 13.91
CA LEU A 129 11.05 -9.35 14.77
C LEU A 129 12.13 -10.10 15.55
N LEU A 130 13.22 -10.50 14.90
CA LEU A 130 14.33 -11.17 15.55
C LEU A 130 15.01 -10.27 16.61
N HIS A 131 15.14 -8.97 16.31
CA HIS A 131 15.70 -8.01 17.27
C HIS A 131 14.91 -7.95 18.58
N ASN A 132 13.58 -8.02 18.53
CA ASN A 132 12.75 -8.04 19.74
C ASN A 132 12.97 -9.26 20.64
N TYR A 133 13.55 -10.34 20.12
CA TYR A 133 13.87 -11.53 20.91
C TYR A 133 15.28 -11.53 21.51
N PHE A 134 16.17 -10.64 21.06
CA PHE A 134 17.53 -10.58 21.60
C PHE A 134 17.58 -9.72 22.86
N PRO A 135 18.21 -10.20 23.95
CA PRO A 135 18.52 -9.36 25.10
C PRO A 135 19.55 -8.30 24.68
N VAL A 136 19.29 -7.05 25.06
CA VAL A 136 20.22 -5.93 24.87
C VAL A 136 21.09 -5.87 26.12
N ASP A 137 22.38 -6.13 25.97
CA ASP A 137 23.35 -5.99 27.06
C ASP A 137 24.06 -4.63 26.95
N ASP A 138 23.99 -3.82 28.01
CA ASP A 138 24.60 -2.48 28.06
C ASP A 138 26.14 -2.50 28.00
N SER A 139 26.75 -3.67 28.24
CA SER A 139 28.20 -3.87 28.26
C SER A 139 28.83 -3.97 26.86
N HIS A 140 28.05 -4.23 25.83
CA HIS A 140 28.53 -4.38 24.46
C HIS A 140 28.11 -3.18 23.61
N GLY A 141 29.07 -2.55 22.90
CA GLY A 141 28.77 -1.41 22.02
C GLY A 141 27.80 -1.77 20.89
N VAL A 142 27.33 -0.75 20.15
CA VAL A 142 26.32 -0.84 19.07
C VAL A 142 26.56 -2.00 18.08
N LEU A 143 27.83 -2.29 17.77
CA LEU A 143 28.26 -3.39 16.89
C LEU A 143 28.10 -4.78 17.54
N GLY A 144 28.36 -4.92 18.84
CA GLY A 144 28.19 -6.17 19.57
C GLY A 144 26.72 -6.53 19.77
N ASN A 145 25.88 -5.53 20.01
CA ASN A 145 24.43 -5.71 20.14
C ASN A 145 23.73 -5.99 18.79
N GLY A 146 24.44 -5.85 17.65
CA GLY A 146 23.88 -6.12 16.33
C GLY A 146 22.80 -5.11 15.92
N LEU A 147 22.75 -3.93 16.51
CA LEU A 147 21.71 -2.91 16.27
C LEU A 147 21.86 -2.24 14.89
N ILE A 148 23.08 -2.19 14.34
CA ILE A 148 23.37 -1.51 13.07
C ILE A 148 22.67 -2.22 11.90
N PHE A 149 22.63 -3.54 11.89
CA PHE A 149 22.16 -4.30 10.74
C PHE A 149 20.65 -4.10 10.46
N PRO A 150 19.73 -4.22 11.45
CA PRO A 150 18.31 -3.96 11.24
C PRO A 150 18.02 -2.50 10.91
N VAL A 151 18.75 -1.55 11.51
CA VAL A 151 18.58 -0.11 11.23
C VAL A 151 18.97 0.23 9.80
N VAL A 152 20.16 -0.19 9.35
CA VAL A 152 20.64 0.07 7.98
C VAL A 152 19.72 -0.61 6.96
N LEU A 153 19.35 -1.86 7.20
CA LEU A 153 18.43 -2.59 6.33
C LEU A 153 17.05 -1.92 6.27
N GLY A 154 16.52 -1.49 7.42
CA GLY A 154 15.26 -0.75 7.52
C GLY A 154 15.28 0.56 6.73
N PHE A 155 16.36 1.32 6.84
CA PHE A 155 16.53 2.57 6.10
C PHE A 155 16.65 2.33 4.59
N ILE A 156 17.42 1.31 4.17
CA ILE A 156 17.49 0.89 2.76
C ILE A 156 16.09 0.50 2.26
N ALA A 157 15.30 -0.20 3.07
CA ALA A 157 13.93 -0.58 2.73
C ALA A 157 13.02 0.63 2.58
N LEU A 158 13.05 1.57 3.52
CA LEU A 158 12.30 2.83 3.41
C LEU A 158 12.67 3.58 2.13
N CYS A 159 13.96 3.80 1.86
CA CYS A 159 14.42 4.47 0.65
C CYS A 159 13.93 3.76 -0.62
N LYS A 160 13.98 2.42 -0.66
CA LYS A 160 13.51 1.64 -1.81
C LYS A 160 12.00 1.79 -2.00
N VAL A 161 11.20 1.81 -0.94
CA VAL A 161 9.75 2.07 -1.03
C VAL A 161 9.50 3.47 -1.58
N PHE A 162 10.17 4.50 -1.06
CA PHE A 162 10.01 5.87 -1.55
C PHE A 162 10.42 6.03 -3.01
N VAL A 163 11.53 5.43 -3.44
CA VAL A 163 11.96 5.44 -4.85
C VAL A 163 10.94 4.72 -5.74
N ALA A 164 10.40 3.59 -5.29
CA ALA A 164 9.36 2.87 -6.02
C ALA A 164 8.08 3.74 -6.15
N LEU A 165 7.61 4.34 -5.07
CA LEU A 165 6.45 5.24 -5.09
C LEU A 165 6.69 6.49 -5.95
N ALA A 166 7.89 7.06 -5.93
CA ALA A 166 8.24 8.21 -6.75
C ALA A 166 8.23 7.85 -8.24
N LYS A 167 8.85 6.73 -8.63
CA LYS A 167 8.80 6.21 -10.01
C LYS A 167 7.37 6.02 -10.48
N ILE A 168 6.54 5.41 -9.63
CA ILE A 168 5.13 5.13 -9.92
C ILE A 168 4.33 6.44 -10.09
N SER A 169 4.63 7.47 -9.30
CA SER A 169 3.95 8.77 -9.38
C SER A 169 4.34 9.55 -10.64
N ILE A 170 5.59 9.41 -11.08
CA ILE A 170 6.10 10.03 -12.30
C ILE A 170 5.50 9.38 -13.54
N GLU A 171 5.28 8.07 -13.52
CA GLU A 171 4.78 7.29 -14.65
C GLU A 171 3.52 7.92 -15.26
N GLY A 172 3.62 8.37 -16.52
CA GLY A 172 2.57 9.13 -17.21
C GLY A 172 1.34 8.29 -17.52
N SER A 173 1.57 7.02 -17.86
CA SER A 173 0.55 6.09 -18.36
C SER A 173 -0.34 5.50 -17.25
N ALA A 174 0.11 5.60 -15.99
CA ALA A 174 -0.58 4.99 -14.86
C ALA A 174 -1.58 5.95 -14.19
N SER A 175 -1.31 7.26 -14.12
CA SER A 175 -2.14 8.19 -13.33
C SER A 175 -2.68 9.35 -14.15
N LYS A 176 -3.93 9.73 -13.87
CA LYS A 176 -4.59 10.88 -14.50
C LYS A 176 -3.88 12.17 -14.07
N LYS A 177 -3.81 13.15 -14.98
CA LYS A 177 -3.24 14.49 -14.67
C LYS A 177 -3.92 15.15 -13.46
N SER A 178 -5.21 14.93 -13.25
CA SER A 178 -5.96 15.41 -12.08
C SER A 178 -5.52 14.75 -10.77
N GLU A 179 -5.27 13.45 -10.78
CA GLU A 179 -4.76 12.71 -9.60
C GLU A 179 -3.37 13.20 -9.21
N LYS A 180 -2.50 13.50 -10.18
CA LYS A 180 -1.17 14.09 -9.93
C LYS A 180 -1.26 15.46 -9.26
N ARG A 181 -2.19 16.31 -9.70
CA ARG A 181 -2.44 17.62 -9.08
C ARG A 181 -2.98 17.49 -7.66
N LEU A 182 -3.93 16.58 -7.44
CA LEU A 182 -4.47 16.32 -6.11
C LEU A 182 -3.42 15.74 -5.16
N SER A 183 -2.58 14.83 -5.63
CA SER A 183 -1.44 14.30 -4.88
C SER A 183 -0.50 15.43 -4.42
N LEU A 184 -0.21 16.42 -5.27
CA LEU A 184 0.61 17.58 -4.90
C LEU A 184 -0.09 18.43 -3.82
N ILE A 185 -1.37 18.74 -3.99
CA ILE A 185 -2.16 19.50 -3.02
C ILE A 185 -2.17 18.79 -1.66
N PHE A 186 -2.44 17.49 -1.63
CA PHE A 186 -2.43 16.71 -0.40
C PHE A 186 -1.03 16.59 0.22
N GLY A 187 0.02 16.57 -0.59
CA GLY A 187 1.40 16.67 -0.10
C GLY A 187 1.66 18.01 0.60
N ALA A 188 1.26 19.13 -0.01
CA ALA A 188 1.39 20.46 0.59
C ALA A 188 0.58 20.58 1.89
N LEU A 189 -0.64 20.05 1.92
CA LEU A 189 -1.44 19.97 3.15
C LEU A 189 -0.74 19.10 4.21
N GLY A 190 -0.17 17.96 3.82
CA GLY A 190 0.60 17.10 4.72
C GLY A 190 1.82 17.80 5.33
N PHE A 191 2.49 18.67 4.58
CA PHE A 191 3.58 19.50 5.09
C PHE A 191 3.10 20.48 6.18
N VAL A 192 2.00 21.19 5.90
CA VAL A 192 1.40 22.14 6.84
C VAL A 192 0.95 21.43 8.12
N PHE A 193 0.26 20.29 8.00
CA PHE A 193 -0.12 19.47 9.15
C PHE A 193 1.10 18.96 9.94
N GLY A 194 2.17 18.55 9.25
CA GLY A 194 3.42 18.17 9.90
C GLY A 194 4.01 19.28 10.75
N ILE A 195 4.05 20.52 10.24
CA ILE A 195 4.54 21.67 11.00
C ILE A 195 3.64 21.93 12.21
N ILE A 196 2.32 21.89 12.03
CA ILE A 196 1.35 22.13 13.12
C ILE A 196 1.53 21.10 14.25
N ILE A 197 1.73 19.82 13.89
CA ILE A 197 1.96 18.74 14.85
C ILE A 197 3.31 18.92 15.55
N CYS A 198 4.39 19.18 14.79
CA CYS A 198 5.73 19.37 15.37
C CYS A 198 5.86 20.62 16.23
N ALA A 199 5.12 21.69 15.89
CA ALA A 199 5.11 22.94 16.65
C ALA A 199 4.23 22.87 17.91
N GLY A 200 3.58 21.73 18.19
CA GLY A 200 2.80 21.53 19.41
C GLY A 200 1.58 22.44 19.52
N VAL A 201 1.01 22.91 18.40
CA VAL A 201 -0.16 23.81 18.39
C VAL A 201 -1.41 23.14 18.97
N PHE A 202 -1.47 21.81 18.96
CA PHE A 202 -2.57 21.01 19.51
C PHE A 202 -2.11 20.00 20.58
N PRO A 203 -1.65 20.46 21.77
CA PRO A 203 -1.14 19.57 22.81
C PRO A 203 -2.24 18.68 23.43
N LYS A 204 -3.52 19.05 23.25
CA LYS A 204 -4.70 18.28 23.69
C LYS A 204 -5.33 17.43 22.58
N GLY A 205 -4.85 17.53 21.34
CA GLY A 205 -5.44 16.83 20.19
C GLY A 205 -4.81 15.46 19.93
N PHE A 206 -3.49 15.37 20.12
CA PHE A 206 -2.70 14.18 19.83
C PHE A 206 -1.79 13.83 21.02
N ASP A 207 -1.59 12.54 21.27
CA ASP A 207 -0.78 12.04 22.38
C ASP A 207 0.75 12.02 22.12
N PHE A 208 1.22 12.67 21.05
CA PHE A 208 2.63 12.70 20.72
C PHE A 208 3.35 13.80 21.51
N GLN A 209 4.22 13.40 22.45
CA GLN A 209 5.03 14.31 23.26
C GLN A 209 6.36 14.67 22.57
N LEU A 210 6.28 15.23 21.35
CA LEU A 210 7.46 15.86 20.75
C LEU A 210 7.72 17.12 21.60
N GLY A 211 8.77 17.11 22.42
CA GLY A 211 9.17 18.25 23.23
C GLY A 211 9.62 19.45 22.39
N SER A 212 10.51 20.29 22.90
CA SER A 212 11.13 21.34 22.08
C SER A 212 12.07 20.72 21.04
N VAL A 213 11.52 20.34 19.88
CA VAL A 213 12.26 19.78 18.75
C VAL A 213 12.95 20.92 18.01
N ASP A 214 14.20 20.67 17.59
CA ASP A 214 14.94 21.62 16.77
C ASP A 214 14.20 21.92 15.46
N ALA A 215 14.21 23.18 15.02
CA ALA A 215 13.47 23.63 13.85
C ALA A 215 13.84 22.83 12.59
N PHE A 216 15.10 22.41 12.48
CA PHE A 216 15.57 21.55 11.39
C PHE A 216 14.90 20.17 11.40
N CYS A 217 14.80 19.52 12.56
CA CYS A 217 14.13 18.23 12.70
C CYS A 217 12.62 18.35 12.41
N CYS A 218 11.97 19.43 12.84
CA CYS A 218 10.58 19.72 12.50
C CYS A 218 10.37 19.79 10.98
N ILE A 219 11.28 20.45 10.24
CA ILE A 219 11.21 20.54 8.79
C ILE A 219 11.39 19.17 8.13
N LEU A 220 12.32 18.34 8.61
CA LEU A 220 12.54 16.99 8.08
C LEU A 220 11.33 16.06 8.30
N ILE A 221 10.76 16.08 9.51
CA ILE A 221 9.55 15.31 9.85
C ILE A 221 8.38 15.79 8.99
N SER A 222 8.17 17.10 8.89
CA SER A 222 7.09 17.66 8.09
C SER A 222 7.24 17.35 6.59
N SER A 223 8.47 17.40 6.06
CA SER A 223 8.78 17.04 4.68
C SER A 223 8.49 15.56 4.39
N SER A 224 8.88 14.66 5.30
CA SER A 224 8.57 13.23 5.15
C SER A 224 7.06 12.95 5.26
N MET A 225 6.34 13.62 6.16
CA MET A 225 4.87 13.56 6.24
C MET A 225 4.20 14.04 4.95
N ALA A 226 4.73 15.10 4.33
CA ALA A 226 4.27 15.61 3.04
C ALA A 226 4.48 14.60 1.91
N CYS A 227 5.66 13.98 1.84
CA CYS A 227 5.96 12.94 0.85
C CYS A 227 5.03 11.73 1.01
N ILE A 228 4.82 11.26 2.23
CA ILE A 228 3.89 10.16 2.53
C ILE A 228 2.48 10.54 2.07
N ALA A 229 1.98 11.71 2.45
CA ALA A 229 0.64 12.18 2.07
C ALA A 229 0.45 12.26 0.55
N GLY A 230 1.43 12.83 -0.16
CA GLY A 230 1.37 12.94 -1.61
C GLY A 230 1.40 11.57 -2.30
N PHE A 231 2.35 10.70 -1.94
CA PHE A 231 2.53 9.42 -2.60
C PHE A 231 1.43 8.40 -2.28
N LEU A 232 0.83 8.45 -1.09
CA LEU A 232 -0.23 7.51 -0.70
C LEU A 232 -1.60 7.82 -1.30
N TYR A 233 -1.81 9.03 -1.84
CA TYR A 233 -3.09 9.39 -2.45
C TYR A 233 -3.49 8.46 -3.59
N MET A 234 -2.58 8.15 -4.52
CA MET A 234 -2.90 7.27 -5.67
C MET A 234 -3.14 5.81 -5.25
N PRO A 235 -2.28 5.18 -4.42
CA PRO A 235 -2.57 3.85 -3.86
C PRO A 235 -3.89 3.78 -3.10
N ALA A 236 -4.20 4.77 -2.26
CA ALA A 236 -5.41 4.78 -1.44
C ALA A 236 -6.67 4.89 -2.32
N GLY A 237 -6.66 5.76 -3.33
CA GLY A 237 -7.77 5.88 -4.28
C GLY A 237 -8.02 4.58 -5.07
N ARG A 238 -6.95 3.93 -5.55
CA ARG A 238 -7.06 2.63 -6.23
C ARG A 238 -7.56 1.53 -5.30
N SER A 239 -7.11 1.52 -4.05
CA SER A 239 -7.55 0.55 -3.05
C SER A 239 -9.02 0.76 -2.65
N ALA A 240 -9.49 2.00 -2.60
CA ALA A 240 -10.90 2.31 -2.37
C ALA A 240 -11.76 1.84 -3.54
N ARG A 241 -11.28 2.01 -4.78
CA ARG A 241 -11.96 1.52 -5.97
C ARG A 241 -12.06 -0.01 -5.99
N SER A 242 -10.97 -0.71 -5.67
CA SER A 242 -10.97 -2.18 -5.58
C SER A 242 -11.88 -2.68 -4.46
N PHE A 243 -11.89 -2.01 -3.31
CA PHE A 243 -12.80 -2.29 -2.21
C PHE A 243 -14.26 -2.12 -2.64
N TRP A 244 -14.59 -1.02 -3.31
CA TRP A 244 -15.95 -0.73 -3.78
C TRP A 244 -16.45 -1.81 -4.75
N VAL A 245 -15.63 -2.19 -5.75
CA VAL A 245 -15.97 -3.26 -6.72
C VAL A 245 -16.21 -4.61 -6.03
N GLY A 246 -15.44 -4.92 -4.97
CA GLY A 246 -15.56 -6.20 -4.26
C GLY A 246 -16.73 -6.30 -3.29
N THR A 247 -17.20 -5.16 -2.77
CA THR A 247 -18.20 -5.08 -1.68
C THR A 247 -19.57 -4.59 -2.15
N ASP A 248 -19.62 -3.64 -3.08
CA ASP A 248 -20.83 -2.92 -3.48
C ASP A 248 -21.13 -3.18 -4.96
N GLN A 249 -21.53 -4.43 -5.28
CA GLN A 249 -21.96 -4.80 -6.61
C GLN A 249 -23.38 -4.26 -6.86
N ILE A 250 -23.49 -3.01 -7.32
CA ILE A 250 -24.78 -2.45 -7.70
C ILE A 250 -25.34 -3.23 -8.89
N ARG A 251 -26.48 -3.91 -8.67
CA ARG A 251 -27.45 -4.47 -9.63
C ARG A 251 -26.98 -5.49 -10.68
N SER A 252 -25.71 -5.51 -11.10
CA SER A 252 -25.14 -6.56 -11.93
C SER A 252 -24.55 -7.64 -11.03
N ASN A 253 -25.39 -8.59 -10.59
CA ASN A 253 -24.97 -9.77 -9.83
C ASN A 253 -24.16 -10.72 -10.74
N LEU A 254 -22.99 -10.25 -11.17
CA LEU A 254 -22.04 -10.99 -11.97
C LEU A 254 -21.25 -11.87 -11.00
N SER A 255 -21.60 -13.15 -10.95
CA SER A 255 -20.91 -14.18 -10.17
C SER A 255 -19.39 -14.17 -10.45
N ILE A 256 -18.97 -13.80 -11.66
CA ILE A 256 -17.57 -13.71 -12.07
C ILE A 256 -16.77 -12.59 -11.36
N ILE A 257 -17.44 -11.52 -10.91
CA ILE A 257 -16.82 -10.38 -10.22
C ILE A 257 -16.84 -10.57 -8.70
N SER A 258 -17.73 -11.44 -8.19
CA SER A 258 -17.94 -11.60 -6.75
C SER A 258 -16.66 -12.10 -6.06
N CYS A 259 -16.19 -11.32 -5.10
CA CYS A 259 -15.18 -11.79 -4.16
C CYS A 259 -15.85 -12.83 -3.27
N GLY A 260 -15.26 -14.03 -3.16
CA GLY A 260 -15.74 -15.04 -2.21
C GLY A 260 -15.85 -14.45 -0.79
N TRP A 261 -16.69 -15.06 0.05
CA TRP A 261 -16.97 -14.53 1.40
C TRP A 261 -15.70 -14.20 2.19
N PHE A 262 -14.68 -15.06 2.12
CA PHE A 262 -13.39 -14.84 2.79
C PHE A 262 -12.68 -13.54 2.37
N GLY A 263 -12.62 -13.26 1.06
CA GLY A 263 -11.97 -12.04 0.57
C GLY A 263 -12.75 -10.77 0.94
N ARG A 264 -14.09 -10.84 0.96
CA ARG A 264 -14.92 -9.74 1.47
C ARG A 264 -14.68 -9.48 2.94
N MET A 265 -14.61 -10.51 3.78
CA MET A 265 -14.31 -10.37 5.20
C MET A 265 -12.94 -9.71 5.43
N ILE A 266 -11.91 -10.10 4.68
CA ILE A 266 -10.58 -9.47 4.75
C ILE A 266 -10.64 -7.99 4.38
N LEU A 267 -11.35 -7.65 3.30
CA LEU A 267 -11.48 -6.25 2.86
C LEU A 267 -12.17 -5.38 3.92
N TYR A 268 -13.28 -5.84 4.49
CA TYR A 268 -13.97 -5.13 5.58
C TYR A 268 -13.13 -5.03 6.83
N ALA A 269 -12.50 -6.13 7.26
CA ALA A 269 -11.63 -6.13 8.43
C ALA A 269 -10.48 -5.15 8.25
N ASN A 270 -9.82 -5.14 7.09
CA ASN A 270 -8.74 -4.21 6.78
C ASN A 270 -9.17 -2.74 6.90
N TYR A 271 -10.33 -2.41 6.33
CA TYR A 271 -10.86 -1.06 6.38
C TYR A 271 -11.23 -0.65 7.83
N ILE A 272 -11.99 -1.48 8.53
CA ILE A 272 -12.45 -1.20 9.90
C ILE A 272 -11.25 -1.05 10.85
N VAL A 273 -10.30 -1.99 10.81
CA VAL A 273 -9.11 -1.95 11.67
C VAL A 273 -8.24 -0.74 11.35
N SER A 274 -8.09 -0.36 10.09
CA SER A 274 -7.30 0.82 9.71
C SER A 274 -7.95 2.12 10.21
N VAL A 275 -9.27 2.27 10.06
CA VAL A 275 -10.01 3.43 10.59
C VAL A 275 -9.99 3.44 12.11
N PHE A 276 -10.21 2.30 12.76
CA PHE A 276 -10.15 2.20 14.21
C PHE A 276 -8.75 2.58 14.74
N THR A 277 -7.70 2.04 14.13
CA THR A 277 -6.31 2.32 14.51
C THR A 277 -5.95 3.79 14.33
N SER A 278 -6.44 4.45 13.27
CA SER A 278 -6.16 5.87 13.07
C SER A 278 -6.83 6.77 14.12
N LEU A 279 -8.00 6.36 14.62
CA LEU A 279 -8.76 7.07 15.66
C LEU A 279 -8.16 6.91 17.08
N LEU A 280 -7.49 5.80 17.37
CA LEU A 280 -6.93 5.51 18.70
C LEU A 280 -5.89 6.53 19.21
N TRP A 281 -5.28 7.30 18.31
CA TRP A 281 -4.25 8.29 18.62
C TRP A 281 -4.81 9.72 18.78
N ILE A 282 -6.12 9.89 18.56
CA ILE A 282 -6.83 11.14 18.76
C ILE A 282 -7.30 11.18 20.22
N HIS A 283 -6.83 12.17 20.99
CA HIS A 283 -7.02 12.26 22.44
C HIS A 283 -8.48 12.03 22.93
N PRO A 284 -9.52 12.69 22.38
CA PRO A 284 -10.89 12.50 22.86
C PRO A 284 -11.43 11.06 22.66
N LEU A 285 -10.90 10.32 21.68
CA LEU A 285 -11.31 8.92 21.45
C LEU A 285 -10.48 7.95 22.29
N ALA A 286 -9.24 8.33 22.61
CA ALA A 286 -8.40 7.62 23.55
C ALA A 286 -8.93 7.68 24.98
N GLU A 287 -9.40 8.84 25.43
CA GLU A 287 -9.96 9.04 26.77
C GLU A 287 -11.18 8.16 27.05
N ILE A 288 -11.97 7.81 26.03
CA ILE A 288 -13.13 6.90 26.16
C ILE A 288 -12.67 5.48 26.54
N LEU A 289 -11.45 5.09 26.14
CA LEU A 289 -10.90 3.74 26.32
C LEU A 289 -9.92 3.62 27.49
N VAL A 290 -9.47 4.74 28.06
CA VAL A 290 -8.53 4.78 29.18
C VAL A 290 -9.30 4.99 30.49
N LYS A 291 -8.96 4.18 31.50
CA LYS A 291 -9.51 4.37 32.84
C LYS A 291 -8.95 5.65 33.44
N ARG A 292 -9.82 6.63 33.71
CA ARG A 292 -9.44 7.80 34.50
C ARG A 292 -9.28 7.36 35.95
N SER A 293 -8.04 7.22 36.42
CA SER A 293 -7.78 7.08 37.85
C SER A 293 -8.18 8.39 38.50
N GLN A 294 -9.27 8.38 39.24
CA GLN A 294 -9.63 9.46 40.13
C GLN A 294 -8.46 9.63 41.11
N ASP A 295 -7.83 10.81 41.12
CA ASP A 295 -6.70 11.12 41.97
C ASP A 295 -7.01 10.78 43.43
N ALA A 296 -6.34 9.76 43.94
CA ALA A 296 -6.34 9.44 45.37
C ALA A 296 -5.31 10.34 46.06
N GLY A 297 -5.81 11.34 46.81
CA GLY A 297 -5.04 12.15 47.75
C GLY A 297 -4.83 13.59 47.29
N THR A 298 -5.81 14.47 47.40
CA THR A 298 -6.08 15.34 48.56
C THR A 298 -7.30 16.17 48.14
N SER A 299 -8.42 16.23 48.83
CA SER A 299 -8.62 16.77 50.17
C SER A 299 -10.07 16.51 50.61
N SER A 300 -10.27 16.55 51.91
CA SER A 300 -11.53 16.50 52.64
C SER A 300 -12.67 17.37 52.08
N SER A 301 -13.88 16.91 52.39
CA SER A 301 -15.16 17.63 52.60
C SER A 301 -16.23 17.66 51.50
N SER A 302 -17.36 17.06 51.90
CA SER A 302 -18.77 17.45 51.65
C SER A 302 -19.40 17.28 50.26
N SER A 303 -20.07 16.13 50.14
CA SER A 303 -21.52 15.96 49.86
C SER A 303 -22.19 16.60 48.63
N ASN A 304 -22.92 15.71 47.94
CA ASN A 304 -24.17 15.90 47.20
C ASN A 304 -24.09 16.38 45.75
N GLY A 305 -24.23 15.41 44.85
CA GLY A 305 -24.46 15.62 43.42
C GLY A 305 -24.50 14.28 42.69
N SER A 306 -25.51 13.46 42.99
CA SER A 306 -25.79 12.20 42.30
C SER A 306 -26.10 12.44 40.83
N HIS A 307 -25.11 12.30 39.96
CA HIS A 307 -25.34 12.05 38.53
C HIS A 307 -24.42 10.92 38.04
N ILE A 308 -25.03 9.73 38.01
CA ILE A 308 -24.81 8.66 37.03
C ILE A 308 -23.35 8.16 36.97
N GLY A 309 -22.96 7.45 38.03
CA GLY A 309 -22.03 6.34 37.89
C GLY A 309 -22.76 5.18 37.21
N LEU A 310 -22.75 5.11 35.87
CA LEU A 310 -23.28 3.96 35.13
C LEU A 310 -22.71 3.82 33.71
N VAL A 311 -21.42 4.10 33.53
CA VAL A 311 -20.63 3.44 32.49
C VAL A 311 -19.48 2.77 33.22
N GLY A 312 -19.49 1.44 33.20
CA GLY A 312 -18.53 0.62 33.91
C GLY A 312 -17.10 1.05 33.62
N ASN A 313 -16.25 0.85 34.62
CA ASN A 313 -14.82 1.08 34.62
C ASN A 313 -14.10 0.09 33.67
N VAL A 314 -14.46 0.09 32.37
CA VAL A 314 -13.98 -0.85 31.32
C VAL A 314 -12.77 -0.29 30.57
N GLY A 315 -12.11 0.75 31.11
CA GLY A 315 -10.91 1.33 30.51
C GLY A 315 -9.67 0.49 30.78
N MET A 316 -8.80 0.35 29.77
CA MET A 316 -7.48 -0.25 29.94
C MET A 316 -6.60 0.65 30.82
N SER A 317 -5.60 0.07 31.49
CA SER A 317 -4.55 0.86 32.15
C SER A 317 -3.76 1.65 31.10
N SER A 318 -3.19 2.81 31.44
CA SER A 318 -2.44 3.64 30.48
C SER A 318 -1.26 2.90 29.84
N ILE A 319 -0.64 1.97 30.57
CA ILE A 319 0.47 1.14 30.09
C ILE A 319 -0.02 0.07 29.10
N ASP A 320 -1.13 -0.62 29.43
CA ASP A 320 -1.71 -1.64 28.56
C ASP A 320 -2.31 -1.02 27.31
N PHE A 321 -2.85 0.19 27.42
CA PHE A 321 -3.37 0.96 26.30
C PHE A 321 -2.26 1.38 25.32
N ALA A 322 -1.08 1.79 25.81
CA ALA A 322 0.07 2.07 24.95
C ALA A 322 0.52 0.83 24.18
N LYS A 323 0.57 -0.34 24.84
CA LYS A 323 0.86 -1.63 24.16
C LYS A 323 -0.22 -2.00 23.15
N PHE A 324 -1.48 -1.78 23.49
CA PHE A 324 -2.63 -2.02 22.62
C PHE A 324 -2.57 -1.16 21.34
N ARG A 325 -2.21 0.12 21.44
CA ARG A 325 -2.03 0.99 20.26
C ARG A 325 -0.97 0.48 19.29
N VAL A 326 0.18 0.06 19.82
CA VAL A 326 1.28 -0.52 19.04
C VAL A 326 0.82 -1.83 18.38
N LEU A 327 0.08 -2.67 19.13
CA LEU A 327 -0.50 -3.89 18.59
C LEU A 327 -1.50 -3.60 17.45
N CYS A 328 -2.36 -2.59 17.59
CA CYS A 328 -3.29 -2.19 16.53
C CYS A 328 -2.56 -1.70 15.27
N LEU A 329 -1.46 -0.95 15.41
CA LEU A 329 -0.61 -0.59 14.28
C LEU A 329 -0.01 -1.83 13.60
N LEU A 330 0.49 -2.80 14.37
CA LEU A 330 1.02 -4.05 13.83
C LEU A 330 -0.08 -4.84 13.09
N VAL A 331 -1.24 -5.02 13.71
CA VAL A 331 -2.36 -5.75 13.12
C VAL A 331 -2.86 -5.05 11.85
N SER A 332 -2.97 -3.72 11.84
CA SER A 332 -3.34 -2.97 10.63
C SER A 332 -2.33 -3.15 9.49
N GLY A 333 -1.02 -3.09 9.79
CA GLY A 333 0.03 -3.33 8.79
C GLY A 333 -0.02 -4.74 8.20
N LEU A 334 -0.18 -5.78 9.03
CA LEU A 334 -0.32 -7.16 8.58
C LEU A 334 -1.61 -7.40 7.78
N LEU A 335 -2.72 -6.82 8.22
CA LEU A 335 -4.00 -6.98 7.56
C LEU A 335 -4.01 -6.28 6.19
N GLN A 336 -3.33 -5.14 6.06
CA GLN A 336 -3.09 -4.50 4.77
C GLN A 336 -2.25 -5.39 3.84
N ALA A 337 -1.23 -6.09 4.34
CA ALA A 337 -0.45 -7.06 3.54
C ALA A 337 -1.31 -8.20 3.02
N ILE A 338 -2.15 -8.79 3.89
CA ILE A 338 -3.07 -9.88 3.53
C ILE A 338 -4.13 -9.39 2.52
N ALA A 339 -4.58 -8.14 2.66
CA ALA A 339 -5.56 -7.53 1.77
C ALA A 339 -5.02 -7.19 0.37
N VAL A 340 -3.70 -7.22 0.12
CA VAL A 340 -3.13 -6.94 -1.20
C VAL A 340 -3.69 -7.91 -2.25
N ARG A 341 -3.75 -9.21 -1.95
CA ARG A 341 -4.22 -10.23 -2.90
C ARG A 341 -5.69 -10.04 -3.32
N PRO A 342 -6.67 -9.91 -2.40
CA PRO A 342 -8.05 -9.65 -2.80
C PRO A 342 -8.21 -8.28 -3.49
N ASN A 343 -7.47 -7.24 -3.07
CA ASN A 343 -7.49 -5.95 -3.76
C ASN A 343 -7.00 -6.04 -5.21
N LEU A 344 -5.94 -6.80 -5.46
CA LEU A 344 -5.39 -6.99 -6.80
C LEU A 344 -6.33 -7.79 -7.71
N GLN A 345 -7.01 -8.80 -7.16
CA GLN A 345 -8.05 -9.52 -7.91
C GLN A 345 -9.23 -8.60 -8.27
N MET A 346 -9.66 -7.74 -7.34
CA MET A 346 -10.72 -6.76 -7.61
C MET A 346 -10.30 -5.72 -8.65
N PHE A 347 -9.04 -5.28 -8.62
CA PHE A 347 -8.48 -4.41 -9.65
C PHE A 347 -8.55 -5.06 -11.04
N LEU A 348 -8.19 -6.34 -11.16
CA LEU A 348 -8.33 -7.07 -12.43
C LEU A 348 -9.80 -7.24 -12.86
N ASN A 349 -10.69 -7.47 -11.90
CA ASN A 349 -12.13 -7.60 -12.16
C ASN A 349 -12.76 -6.27 -12.63
N GLU A 350 -12.15 -5.12 -12.31
CA GLU A 350 -12.59 -3.81 -12.80
C GLU A 350 -12.58 -3.74 -14.33
N ALA A 351 -11.59 -4.37 -14.97
CA ALA A 351 -11.51 -4.41 -16.42
C ALA A 351 -12.71 -5.18 -17.03
N VAL A 352 -13.15 -6.27 -16.38
CA VAL A 352 -14.35 -7.03 -16.78
C VAL A 352 -15.61 -6.22 -16.58
N LEU A 353 -15.72 -5.51 -15.46
CA LEU A 353 -16.87 -4.63 -15.21
C LEU A 353 -16.99 -3.58 -16.33
N SER A 354 -15.88 -2.97 -16.72
CA SER A 354 -15.88 -1.96 -17.78
C SER A 354 -16.19 -2.52 -19.16
N TRP A 355 -15.79 -3.77 -19.44
CA TRP A 355 -16.21 -4.47 -20.64
C TRP A 355 -17.72 -4.74 -20.60
N TYR A 356 -18.25 -5.27 -19.49
CA TYR A 356 -19.67 -5.58 -19.35
C TYR A 356 -20.54 -4.33 -19.50
N GLN A 357 -20.16 -3.22 -18.85
CA GLN A 357 -20.86 -1.94 -18.96
C GLN A 357 -20.88 -1.42 -20.39
N ARG A 358 -19.81 -1.61 -21.16
CA ARG A 358 -19.73 -1.16 -22.57
C ARG A 358 -20.47 -2.09 -23.51
N LEU A 359 -20.50 -3.39 -23.21
CA LEU A 359 -21.26 -4.37 -23.97
C LEU A 359 -22.76 -4.06 -23.93
N HIS A 360 -23.26 -3.65 -22.76
CA HIS A 360 -24.69 -3.44 -22.53
C HIS A 360 -25.10 -1.96 -22.48
N GLY A 361 -24.15 -1.03 -22.50
CA GLY A 361 -24.40 0.40 -22.31
C GLY A 361 -24.65 1.19 -23.61
N SER A 362 -24.31 0.65 -24.77
CA SER A 362 -24.46 1.35 -26.06
C SER A 362 -24.98 0.43 -27.16
N LYS A 363 -25.63 1.04 -28.17
CA LYS A 363 -26.12 0.35 -29.38
C LYS A 363 -24.97 -0.14 -30.28
N THR A 364 -23.79 0.48 -30.17
CA THR A 364 -22.54 0.07 -30.80
C THR A 364 -21.47 -0.07 -29.71
N PRO A 365 -21.07 -1.29 -29.34
CA PRO A 365 -20.10 -1.50 -28.28
C PRO A 365 -18.68 -1.21 -28.77
N ASP A 366 -17.99 -0.27 -28.13
CA ASP A 366 -16.57 0.03 -28.38
C ASP A 366 -15.68 -1.02 -27.71
N LEU A 367 -15.58 -2.20 -28.31
CA LEU A 367 -14.81 -3.32 -27.80
C LEU A 367 -13.29 -3.04 -27.78
N ASP A 368 -12.78 -2.24 -28.72
CA ASP A 368 -11.35 -1.92 -28.80
C ASP A 368 -10.84 -1.15 -27.58
N PHE A 369 -11.66 -0.26 -27.01
CA PHE A 369 -11.31 0.40 -25.76
C PHE A 369 -11.27 -0.59 -24.60
N SER A 370 -12.25 -1.50 -24.51
CA SER A 370 -12.29 -2.50 -23.45
C SER A 370 -11.10 -3.46 -23.52
N ARG A 371 -10.69 -3.84 -24.74
CA ARG A 371 -9.46 -4.60 -25.01
C ARG A 371 -8.23 -3.83 -24.53
N ALA A 372 -8.09 -2.57 -24.93
CA ALA A 372 -6.97 -1.73 -24.51
C ALA A 372 -6.92 -1.58 -22.97
N LYS A 373 -8.08 -1.43 -22.32
CA LYS A 373 -8.17 -1.33 -20.86
C LYS A 373 -7.79 -2.65 -20.17
N MET A 374 -8.24 -3.80 -20.65
CA MET A 374 -7.82 -5.11 -20.13
C MET A 374 -6.32 -5.34 -20.27
N PHE A 375 -5.77 -5.02 -21.45
CA PHE A 375 -4.34 -5.10 -21.69
C PHE A 375 -3.56 -4.22 -20.71
N LEU A 376 -4.01 -2.97 -20.48
CA LEU A 376 -3.39 -2.04 -19.55
C LEU A 376 -3.39 -2.56 -18.10
N HIS A 377 -4.53 -3.12 -17.64
CA HIS A 377 -4.63 -3.69 -16.29
C HIS A 377 -3.71 -4.90 -16.11
N ASN A 378 -3.54 -5.71 -17.16
CA ASN A 378 -2.64 -6.85 -17.14
C ASN A 378 -1.16 -6.41 -17.21
N HIS A 379 -0.85 -5.41 -18.04
CA HIS A 379 0.51 -4.90 -18.23
C HIS A 379 1.06 -4.21 -16.97
N PHE A 380 0.23 -3.40 -16.28
CA PHE A 380 0.61 -2.66 -15.08
C PHE A 380 0.27 -3.37 -13.75
N LEU A 381 0.00 -4.68 -13.78
CA LEU A 381 -0.36 -5.44 -12.58
C LEU A 381 0.69 -5.35 -11.47
N CYS A 382 1.98 -5.51 -11.80
CA CYS A 382 3.05 -5.46 -10.79
C CYS A 382 3.22 -4.06 -10.18
N LEU A 383 2.94 -3.01 -10.96
CA LEU A 383 2.92 -1.63 -10.47
C LEU A 383 1.79 -1.43 -9.45
N VAL A 384 0.61 -1.97 -9.72
CA VAL A 384 -0.53 -1.90 -8.78
C VAL A 384 -0.28 -2.75 -7.54
N ALA A 385 0.36 -3.91 -7.69
CA ALA A 385 0.78 -4.74 -6.56
C ALA A 385 1.75 -3.97 -5.64
N LEU A 386 2.73 -3.24 -6.20
CA LEU A 386 3.63 -2.36 -5.46
C LEU A 386 2.87 -1.26 -4.71
N GLN A 387 1.87 -0.63 -5.33
CA GLN A 387 1.08 0.42 -4.69
C GLN A 387 0.26 -0.12 -3.51
N PHE A 388 -0.36 -1.30 -3.63
CA PHE A 388 -1.11 -1.90 -2.53
C PHE A 388 -0.20 -2.40 -1.40
N LEU A 389 1.02 -2.85 -1.72
CA LEU A 389 1.99 -3.31 -0.74
C LEU A 389 2.65 -2.14 0.03
N ALA A 390 2.85 -0.98 -0.61
CA ALA A 390 3.63 0.11 -0.03
C ALA A 390 3.10 0.65 1.31
N PRO A 391 1.78 0.91 1.52
CA PRO A 391 1.27 1.35 2.82
C PRO A 391 1.59 0.37 3.95
N SER A 392 1.37 -0.93 3.71
CA SER A 392 1.65 -1.99 4.69
C SER A 392 3.12 -2.03 5.07
N VAL A 393 4.02 -1.99 4.07
CA VAL A 393 5.47 -2.00 4.30
C VAL A 393 5.90 -0.75 5.07
N LEU A 394 5.40 0.43 4.72
CA LEU A 394 5.74 1.67 5.43
C LEU A 394 5.35 1.60 6.90
N VAL A 395 4.14 1.13 7.22
CA VAL A 395 3.67 0.95 8.61
C VAL A 395 4.61 0.00 9.36
N LEU A 396 4.89 -1.18 8.79
CA LEU A 396 5.73 -2.18 9.46
C LEU A 396 7.19 -1.73 9.63
N LEU A 397 7.74 -0.99 8.67
CA LEU A 397 9.10 -0.45 8.77
C LEU A 397 9.21 0.66 9.82
N PHE A 398 8.28 1.62 9.83
CA PHE A 398 8.29 2.69 10.85
C PHE A 398 8.03 2.14 12.25
N LEU A 399 7.12 1.16 12.38
CA LEU A 399 6.86 0.48 13.63
C LEU A 399 8.08 -0.31 14.10
N GLY A 400 8.75 -1.05 13.21
CA GLY A 400 9.98 -1.79 13.54
C GLY A 400 11.12 -0.87 13.98
N LEU A 401 11.30 0.27 13.30
CA LEU A 401 12.29 1.28 13.70
C LEU A 401 11.97 1.92 15.06
N SER A 402 10.68 2.07 15.41
CA SER A 402 10.28 2.62 16.71
C SER A 402 10.58 1.72 17.90
N GLN A 403 10.81 0.42 17.66
CA GLN A 403 11.07 -0.57 18.71
C GLN A 403 12.55 -0.69 19.06
N ILE A 404 13.44 -0.11 18.25
CA ILE A 404 14.89 -0.17 18.45
C ILE A 404 15.29 0.90 19.46
N ASP A 405 16.00 0.51 20.51
CA ASP A 405 16.59 1.46 21.44
C ASP A 405 17.93 1.98 20.91
N LEU A 406 17.99 3.28 20.61
CA LEU A 406 19.18 3.97 20.10
C LEU A 406 20.02 4.63 21.21
N SER A 407 19.73 4.34 22.48
CA SER A 407 20.47 4.85 23.65
C SER A 407 21.99 4.65 23.56
N SER A 408 22.44 3.59 22.87
CA SER A 408 23.86 3.25 22.69
C SER A 408 24.58 4.00 21.55
N PHE A 409 23.89 4.76 20.69
CA PHE A 409 24.52 5.48 19.59
C PHE A 409 25.17 6.78 20.09
N ALA A 410 26.51 6.88 20.07
CA ALA A 410 27.22 8.11 20.43
C ALA A 410 26.92 9.32 19.52
N VAL A 411 26.41 9.09 18.31
CA VAL A 411 26.02 10.14 17.33
C VAL A 411 24.66 10.80 17.67
N SER A 412 23.96 10.26 18.67
CA SER A 412 22.62 10.70 19.10
C SER A 412 22.56 12.13 19.66
N GLN A 413 23.66 12.63 20.22
CA GLN A 413 23.73 13.98 20.79
C GLN A 413 23.69 15.12 19.75
N LEU A 414 23.99 14.84 18.47
CA LEU A 414 24.10 15.89 17.45
C LEU A 414 22.76 16.30 16.83
N VAL A 415 21.71 15.45 16.94
CA VAL A 415 20.44 15.61 16.22
C VAL A 415 19.26 15.83 17.17
N CYS A 416 19.36 15.36 18.42
CA CYS A 416 18.31 15.49 19.42
C CYS A 416 18.69 16.60 20.40
N GLY A 417 17.83 17.61 20.52
CA GLY A 417 17.96 18.67 21.53
C GLY A 417 17.75 18.15 22.96
N SER A 418 16.86 18.80 23.72
CA SER A 418 16.67 18.59 25.17
C SER A 418 16.09 17.23 25.62
N LEU A 419 15.70 16.35 24.69
CA LEU A 419 15.12 15.02 24.97
C LEU A 419 16.15 13.91 24.71
N PRO A 420 16.12 12.79 25.48
CA PRO A 420 16.90 11.62 25.16
C PRO A 420 16.55 11.12 23.74
N CYS A 421 17.57 10.94 22.90
CA CYS A 421 17.43 10.65 21.47
C CYS A 421 16.63 9.37 21.17
N SER A 422 16.70 8.37 22.04
CA SER A 422 15.94 7.12 21.90
C SER A 422 14.44 7.35 21.96
N ASP A 423 13.96 8.14 22.94
CA ASP A 423 12.54 8.45 23.09
C ASP A 423 12.03 9.29 21.92
N PHE A 424 12.84 10.22 21.42
CA PHE A 424 12.51 11.01 20.24
C PHE A 424 12.35 10.13 18.99
N VAL A 425 13.32 9.27 18.67
CA VAL A 425 13.26 8.38 17.49
C VAL A 425 12.08 7.42 17.58
N ARG A 426 11.82 6.88 18.78
CA ARG A 426 10.65 6.04 19.05
C ARG A 426 9.34 6.76 18.76
N GLN A 427 9.17 7.97 19.28
CA GLN A 427 7.96 8.76 19.07
C GLN A 427 7.79 9.17 17.60
N VAL A 428 8.87 9.55 16.91
CA VAL A 428 8.84 9.88 15.48
C VAL A 428 8.46 8.65 14.64
N GLY A 429 8.99 7.47 14.96
CA GLY A 429 8.62 6.22 14.29
C GLY A 429 7.13 5.88 14.47
N LEU A 430 6.61 6.02 15.69
CA LEU A 430 5.18 5.83 15.97
C LEU A 430 4.30 6.87 15.26
N LEU A 431 4.73 8.14 15.24
CA LEU A 431 4.05 9.22 14.52
C LEU A 431 3.97 8.92 13.02
N MET A 432 5.08 8.51 12.40
CA MET A 432 5.12 8.17 10.98
C MET A 432 4.26 6.95 10.66
N SER A 433 4.34 5.90 11.50
CA SER A 433 3.50 4.70 11.34
C SER A 433 2.02 5.05 11.43
N TRP A 434 1.61 5.86 12.41
CA TRP A 434 0.24 6.32 12.55
C TRP A 434 -0.17 7.22 11.37
N TRP A 435 0.68 8.15 10.94
CA TRP A 435 0.42 9.06 9.83
C TRP A 435 0.10 8.31 8.53
N VAL A 436 0.86 7.25 8.23
CA VAL A 436 0.62 6.38 7.07
C VAL A 436 -0.79 5.77 7.12
N VAL A 437 -1.19 5.20 8.28
CA VAL A 437 -2.52 4.61 8.45
C VAL A 437 -3.62 5.68 8.40
N PHE A 438 -3.41 6.83 9.04
CA PHE A 438 -4.35 7.94 9.10
C PHE A 438 -4.63 8.50 7.70
N VAL A 439 -3.59 8.86 6.96
CA VAL A 439 -3.69 9.37 5.58
C VAL A 439 -4.35 8.34 4.66
N TRP A 440 -3.90 7.09 4.71
CA TRP A 440 -4.48 6.03 3.87
C TRP A 440 -5.98 5.83 4.17
N SER A 441 -6.35 5.74 5.44
CA SER A 441 -7.74 5.56 5.86
C SER A 441 -8.62 6.78 5.51
N GLY A 442 -8.10 8.00 5.64
CA GLY A 442 -8.78 9.23 5.28
C GLY A 442 -9.07 9.31 3.77
N PHE A 443 -8.06 9.06 2.93
CA PHE A 443 -8.24 9.06 1.48
C PHE A 443 -9.13 7.92 1.00
N ALA A 444 -8.99 6.72 1.57
CA ALA A 444 -9.85 5.60 1.24
C ALA A 444 -11.32 5.90 1.58
N SER A 445 -11.57 6.44 2.78
CA SER A 445 -12.91 6.80 3.23
C SER A 445 -13.54 7.91 2.37
N ALA A 446 -12.79 8.99 2.10
CA ALA A 446 -13.26 10.06 1.22
C ALA A 446 -13.62 9.54 -0.18
N SER A 447 -12.75 8.71 -0.75
CA SER A 447 -12.96 8.09 -2.07
C SER A 447 -14.21 7.20 -2.08
N LEU A 448 -14.42 6.38 -1.05
CA LEU A 448 -15.62 5.54 -0.92
C LEU A 448 -16.91 6.36 -0.82
N VAL A 449 -16.89 7.48 -0.10
CA VAL A 449 -18.05 8.39 -0.02
C VAL A 449 -18.35 8.98 -1.40
N PHE A 450 -17.35 9.39 -2.17
CA PHE A 450 -17.55 9.92 -3.51
C PHE A 450 -18.07 8.87 -4.50
N TYR A 451 -17.64 7.61 -4.39
CA TYR A 451 -18.20 6.50 -5.17
C TYR A 451 -19.67 6.24 -4.80
N ARG A 452 -20.01 6.20 -3.52
CA ARG A 452 -21.40 5.99 -3.07
C ARG A 452 -22.34 7.13 -3.43
N ARG A 453 -21.86 8.37 -3.45
CA ARG A 453 -22.63 9.54 -3.88
C ARG A 453 -22.74 9.67 -5.42
N GLY A 454 -22.14 8.76 -6.19
CA GLY A 454 -22.18 8.79 -7.65
C GLY A 454 -21.42 9.98 -8.27
N VAL A 455 -20.50 10.60 -7.53
CA VAL A 455 -19.66 11.69 -8.03
C VAL A 455 -18.48 11.12 -8.82
N LEU A 456 -17.94 9.98 -8.36
CA LEU A 456 -16.92 9.23 -9.08
C LEU A 456 -17.55 8.02 -9.78
N TYR A 457 -17.34 7.93 -11.09
CA TYR A 457 -17.76 6.77 -11.89
C TYR A 457 -16.58 5.86 -12.19
N VAL A 458 -16.81 4.55 -12.07
CA VAL A 458 -15.91 3.52 -12.56
C VAL A 458 -16.14 3.41 -14.07
N SER A 459 -15.36 4.12 -14.89
CA SER A 459 -15.33 3.95 -16.35
C SER A 459 -14.08 3.24 -16.83
#